data_AF-A0AAX0WW64-F1
#
_entry.id   AF-A0AAX0WW64-F1
#
_cell.length_a   1.000
_cell.length_b   1.000
_cell.length_c   1.000
_cell.angle_alpha   90.00
_cell.angle_beta   90.00
_cell.angle_gamma   90.00
#
_symmetry.space_group_name_H-M   'P 1'
#
loop_
_entity.id
_entity.type
_entity.pdbx_description
1 polymer ?
#
loop_
_entity_poly.entity_id
_entity_poly.type
_entity_poly.pdbx_seq_one_letter_code
_entity_poly.pdbx_strand_id
1 'polypeptide(L)'
;MNAITLADSLLQKITALEELIVKQSELIQAQALKIEEQAETIARLQTRIAELEKRTKKNSGNSSKPPSSDGLAKPPRTSSLRENSKNKSGGQLGHKGETLKQTLHPDIITRHVLIHCPDCNNTLSPEPLNGVVKR
;
A
#
# COMPACT_ATOMS: atom_id res chain seq x y z
N MET A 1 66.87 55.88 19.83
CA MET A 1 66.63 55.04 18.64
C MET A 1 65.68 53.85 18.87
N ASN A 2 65.34 53.46 20.11
CA ASN A 2 64.46 52.30 20.38
C ASN A 2 62.95 52.57 20.39
N ALA A 3 62.50 53.81 20.66
CA ALA A 3 61.07 54.11 20.74
C ALA A 3 60.39 54.24 19.36
N ILE A 4 61.12 54.73 18.36
CA ILE A 4 60.63 54.91 16.98
C ILE A 4 60.46 53.54 16.30
N THR A 5 61.42 52.63 16.47
CA THR A 5 61.35 51.26 15.92
C THR A 5 60.26 50.41 16.56
N LEU A 6 59.97 50.63 17.85
CA LEU A 6 58.84 50.00 18.54
C LEU A 6 57.49 50.49 17.99
N ALA A 7 57.35 51.81 17.74
CA ALA A 7 56.14 52.38 17.17
C ALA A 7 55.88 51.85 15.76
N ASP A 8 56.90 51.78 14.90
CA ASP A 8 56.79 51.23 13.54
C ASP A 8 56.40 49.74 13.55
N SER A 9 56.98 48.95 14.46
CA SER A 9 56.63 47.53 14.62
C SER A 9 55.19 47.34 15.10
N LEU A 10 54.70 48.20 16.00
CA LEU A 10 53.31 48.19 16.46
C LEU A 10 52.36 48.57 15.32
N LEU A 11 52.71 49.57 14.52
CA LEU A 11 51.91 49.99 13.36
C LEU A 11 51.77 48.86 12.35
N GLN A 12 52.88 48.16 12.03
CA GLN A 12 52.87 46.98 11.15
C GLN A 12 51.99 45.83 11.68
N LYS A 13 51.98 45.62 13.01
CA LYS A 13 51.10 44.61 13.62
C LYS A 13 49.64 45.01 13.53
N ILE A 14 49.32 46.29 13.73
CA ILE A 14 47.94 46.81 13.63
C ILE A 14 47.42 46.63 12.20
N THR A 15 48.19 47.01 11.18
CA THR A 15 47.77 46.83 9.78
C THR A 15 47.58 45.36 9.42
N ALA A 16 48.46 44.46 9.90
CA ALA A 16 48.30 43.02 9.68
C ALA A 16 47.05 42.44 10.38
N LEU A 17 46.69 42.97 11.56
CA LEU A 17 45.45 42.59 12.24
C LEU A 17 44.21 43.11 11.52
N GLU A 18 44.25 44.32 10.98
CA GLU A 18 43.16 44.88 10.17
C GLU A 18 42.90 44.04 8.92
N GLU A 19 43.95 43.63 8.20
CA GLU A 19 43.82 42.72 7.05
C GLU A 19 43.21 41.36 7.44
N LEU A 20 43.58 40.81 8.59
CA LEU A 20 43.01 39.56 9.10
C LEU A 20 41.52 39.71 9.44
N ILE A 21 41.12 40.84 10.03
CA ILE A 21 39.72 41.11 10.37
C ILE A 21 38.88 41.19 9.10
N VAL A 22 39.37 41.86 8.05
CA VAL A 22 38.68 41.93 6.76
C VAL A 22 38.48 40.53 6.17
N LYS A 23 39.55 39.70 6.13
CA LYS A 23 39.46 38.31 5.64
C LYS A 23 38.48 37.46 6.44
N GLN A 24 38.46 37.62 7.77
CA GLN A 24 37.49 36.93 8.62
C GLN A 24 36.06 37.38 8.34
N SER A 25 35.83 38.68 8.11
CA SER A 25 34.50 39.22 7.80
C SER A 25 33.95 38.66 6.49
N GLU A 26 34.78 38.54 5.45
CA GLU A 26 34.40 37.93 4.17
C GLU A 26 34.04 36.46 4.33
N LEU A 27 34.83 35.71 5.13
CA LEU A 27 34.59 34.31 5.40
C LEU A 27 33.28 34.09 6.17
N ILE A 28 32.98 34.94 7.16
CA ILE A 28 31.72 34.91 7.91
C ILE A 28 30.52 35.17 6.98
N GLN A 29 30.63 36.15 6.08
CA GLN A 29 29.56 36.43 5.10
C GLN A 29 29.32 35.23 4.17
N ALA A 30 30.40 34.62 3.65
CA ALA A 30 30.29 33.43 2.81
C ALA A 30 29.67 32.25 3.56
N GLN A 31 30.01 32.06 4.84
CA GLN A 31 29.40 31.03 5.68
C GLN A 31 27.93 31.29 5.95
N ALA A 32 27.53 32.54 6.20
CA ALA A 32 26.14 32.91 6.43
C ALA A 32 25.26 32.55 5.22
N LEU A 33 25.69 32.92 4.00
CA LEU A 33 24.99 32.57 2.76
C LEU A 33 24.84 31.06 2.59
N LYS A 34 25.90 30.30 2.89
CA LYS A 34 25.88 28.84 2.80
C LYS A 34 24.93 28.21 3.82
N ILE A 35 24.86 28.76 5.03
CA ILE A 35 23.93 28.30 6.08
C ILE A 35 22.48 28.54 5.65
N GLU A 36 22.18 29.69 5.04
CA GLU A 36 20.85 29.99 4.52
C GLU A 36 20.43 29.00 3.41
N GLU A 37 21.30 28.76 2.42
CA GLU A 37 21.03 27.79 1.35
C GLU A 37 20.82 26.36 1.89
N GLN A 38 21.62 25.97 2.88
CA GLN A 38 21.47 24.68 3.54
C GLN A 38 20.16 24.60 4.32
N ALA A 39 19.77 25.65 5.03
CA ALA A 39 18.51 25.70 5.77
C ALA A 39 17.30 25.56 4.85
N GLU A 40 17.28 26.24 3.71
CA GLU A 40 16.21 26.10 2.70
C GLU A 40 16.14 24.67 2.15
N THR A 41 17.30 24.07 1.85
CA THR A 41 17.36 22.70 1.35
C THR A 41 16.88 21.71 2.39
N ILE A 42 17.27 21.87 3.65
CA ILE A 42 16.80 21.03 4.77
C ILE A 42 15.28 21.16 4.91
N ALA A 43 14.73 22.38 4.88
CA ALA A 43 13.29 22.58 4.99
C ALA A 43 12.52 21.87 3.87
N ARG A 44 12.99 21.99 2.62
CA ARG A 44 12.41 21.30 1.46
C ARG A 44 12.52 19.78 1.55
N LEU A 45 13.63 19.25 2.08
CA LEU A 45 13.78 17.82 2.27
C LEU A 45 12.88 17.30 3.39
N GLN A 46 12.75 18.04 4.49
CA GLN A 46 11.86 17.70 5.61
C GLN A 46 10.40 17.64 5.17
N THR A 47 9.92 18.61 4.38
CA THR A 47 8.55 18.56 3.83
C THR A 47 8.35 17.35 2.95
N ARG A 48 9.32 17.03 2.08
CA ARG A 48 9.25 15.86 1.20
C ARG A 48 9.23 14.55 2.00
N ILE A 49 10.07 14.43 3.02
CA ILE A 49 10.09 13.27 3.91
C ILE A 49 8.74 13.11 4.60
N ALA A 50 8.19 14.19 5.17
CA ALA A 50 6.88 14.16 5.84
C ALA A 50 5.75 13.73 4.89
N GLU A 51 5.75 14.18 3.64
CA GLU A 51 4.80 13.71 2.62
C GLU A 51 4.94 12.22 2.32
N LEU A 52 6.17 11.75 2.13
CA LEU A 52 6.44 10.35 1.83
C LEU A 52 6.04 9.44 3.01
N GLU A 53 6.37 9.83 4.23
CA GLU A 53 5.95 9.12 5.45
C GLU A 53 4.43 9.09 5.59
N LYS A 54 3.74 10.19 5.29
CA LYS A 54 2.26 10.22 5.28
C LYS A 54 1.69 9.26 4.22
N ARG A 55 2.35 9.09 3.08
CA ARG A 55 1.91 8.16 2.03
C ARG A 55 2.12 6.71 2.45
N THR A 56 3.28 6.38 3.04
CA THR A 56 3.60 5.01 3.46
C THR A 56 2.80 4.55 4.68
N LYS A 57 2.47 5.46 5.61
CA LYS A 57 1.62 5.14 6.77
C LYS A 57 0.14 4.94 6.43
N LYS A 58 -0.33 5.33 5.24
CA LYS A 58 -1.72 5.16 4.82
C LYS A 58 -1.97 3.75 4.28
N ASN A 59 -2.83 3.00 4.94
CA ASN A 59 -3.33 1.69 4.50
C ASN A 59 -4.88 1.69 4.51
N SER A 60 -5.49 0.60 4.03
CA SER A 60 -6.96 0.45 4.01
C SER A 60 -7.61 0.55 5.39
N GLY A 61 -6.88 0.22 6.46
CA GLY A 61 -7.36 0.30 7.84
C GLY A 61 -7.49 1.72 8.39
N ASN A 62 -6.71 2.68 7.89
CA ASN A 62 -6.68 4.04 8.44
C ASN A 62 -6.95 5.16 7.42
N SER A 63 -7.24 4.83 6.16
CA SER A 63 -7.36 5.84 5.09
C SER A 63 -8.61 5.74 4.21
N SER A 64 -9.62 4.95 4.62
CA SER A 64 -10.86 4.69 3.86
C SER A 64 -10.64 4.16 2.43
N LYS A 65 -9.41 3.79 2.08
CA LYS A 65 -9.07 3.14 0.81
C LYS A 65 -9.58 1.70 0.84
N PRO A 66 -10.05 1.16 -0.30
CA PRO A 66 -10.46 -0.23 -0.33
C PRO A 66 -9.25 -1.12 -0.01
N PRO A 67 -9.45 -2.23 0.73
CA PRO A 67 -8.42 -3.25 0.94
C PRO A 67 -8.07 -4.00 -0.34
N SER A 68 -8.39 -3.53 -1.53
CA SER A 68 -7.77 -3.95 -2.79
C SER A 68 -6.50 -3.13 -3.09
N SER A 69 -6.42 -1.88 -2.62
CA SER A 69 -5.32 -0.94 -2.92
C SER A 69 -3.99 -1.23 -2.20
N ASP A 70 -4.02 -1.90 -1.04
CA ASP A 70 -2.80 -2.21 -0.26
C ASP A 70 -1.92 -3.33 -0.88
N GLY A 71 -2.29 -3.87 -2.05
CA GLY A 71 -1.54 -4.95 -2.72
C GLY A 71 -1.24 -6.17 -1.85
N LEU A 72 0.03 -6.61 -1.86
CA LEU A 72 0.57 -7.74 -1.09
C LEU A 72 0.87 -7.39 0.37
N ALA A 73 0.87 -6.11 0.75
CA ALA A 73 1.12 -5.67 2.12
C ALA A 73 -0.09 -5.91 3.05
N LYS A 74 -1.19 -6.43 2.50
CA LYS A 74 -2.39 -6.71 3.28
C LYS A 74 -2.18 -7.91 4.19
N PRO A 75 -2.72 -7.85 5.41
CA PRO A 75 -2.85 -9.05 6.21
C PRO A 75 -3.70 -10.08 5.44
N PRO A 76 -3.37 -11.38 5.52
CA PRO A 76 -4.15 -12.42 4.88
C PRO A 76 -5.60 -12.36 5.39
N ARG A 77 -6.55 -12.19 4.46
CA ARG A 77 -7.99 -12.06 4.77
C ARG A 77 -8.56 -13.30 5.48
N THR A 78 -7.93 -14.45 5.28
CA THR A 78 -8.36 -15.73 5.83
C THR A 78 -7.20 -16.36 6.60
N SER A 79 -7.00 -15.91 7.84
CA SER A 79 -6.46 -16.79 8.87
C SER A 79 -7.64 -17.22 9.73
N SER A 80 -7.88 -18.53 9.81
CA SER A 80 -8.89 -19.05 10.73
C SER A 80 -8.42 -18.74 12.15
N LEU A 81 -9.18 -17.92 12.89
CA LEU A 81 -8.97 -17.74 14.33
C LEU A 81 -9.37 -19.00 15.13
N ARG A 82 -10.06 -19.95 14.49
CA ARG A 82 -10.41 -21.23 15.12
C ARG A 82 -9.18 -22.13 15.14
N GLU A 83 -8.99 -22.81 16.25
CA GLU A 83 -8.06 -23.93 16.34
C GLU A 83 -8.40 -25.00 15.29
N ASN A 84 -7.36 -25.62 14.74
CA ASN A 84 -7.54 -26.70 13.78
C ASN A 84 -8.28 -27.87 14.45
N SER A 85 -9.42 -28.24 13.87
CA SER A 85 -10.15 -29.43 14.31
C SER A 85 -9.28 -30.67 14.11
N LYS A 86 -9.24 -31.54 15.12
CA LYS A 86 -8.62 -32.88 15.00
C LYS A 86 -9.48 -33.85 14.18
N ASN A 87 -10.73 -33.48 13.90
CA ASN A 87 -11.65 -34.32 13.13
C ASN A 87 -11.37 -34.17 11.63
N LYS A 88 -11.41 -35.30 10.91
CA LYS A 88 -11.33 -35.32 9.45
C LYS A 88 -12.55 -34.62 8.84
N SER A 89 -12.38 -34.04 7.65
CA SER A 89 -13.50 -33.50 6.87
C SER A 89 -14.48 -34.62 6.47
N GLY A 90 -15.78 -34.29 6.43
CA GLY A 90 -16.85 -35.24 6.10
C GLY A 90 -17.66 -35.67 7.32
N GLY A 91 -18.49 -36.70 7.14
CA GLY A 91 -19.28 -37.29 8.21
C GLY A 91 -18.38 -37.85 9.32
N GLN A 92 -18.82 -37.71 10.58
CA GLN A 92 -18.11 -38.28 11.71
C GLN A 92 -18.07 -39.82 11.61
N LEU A 93 -16.95 -40.42 12.04
CA LEU A 93 -16.79 -41.88 12.08
C LEU A 93 -17.93 -42.52 12.89
N GLY A 94 -18.64 -43.47 12.26
CA GLY A 94 -19.79 -44.17 12.87
C GLY A 94 -21.16 -43.61 12.50
N HIS A 95 -21.25 -42.45 11.85
CA HIS A 95 -22.52 -41.96 11.31
C HIS A 95 -22.85 -42.70 10.03
N LYS A 96 -24.00 -43.40 10.03
CA LYS A 96 -24.55 -43.98 8.80
C LYS A 96 -25.00 -42.84 7.90
N GLY A 97 -24.36 -42.70 6.74
CA GLY A 97 -24.86 -41.80 5.70
C GLY A 97 -26.20 -42.29 5.20
N GLU A 98 -27.16 -41.38 5.09
CA GLU A 98 -28.45 -41.65 4.47
C GLU A 98 -28.58 -40.78 3.22
N THR A 99 -28.73 -41.43 2.06
CA THR A 99 -28.93 -40.76 0.78
C THR A 99 -30.38 -40.98 0.36
N LEU A 100 -31.04 -39.92 -0.10
CA LEU A 100 -32.37 -40.00 -0.70
C LEU A 100 -32.36 -40.97 -1.88
N LYS A 101 -33.26 -41.95 -1.85
CA LYS A 101 -33.47 -42.89 -2.96
C LYS A 101 -34.39 -42.26 -4.00
N GLN A 102 -34.14 -42.54 -5.28
CA GLN A 102 -35.07 -42.16 -6.34
C GLN A 102 -36.39 -42.94 -6.17
N THR A 103 -37.51 -42.23 -6.24
CA THR A 103 -38.86 -42.78 -6.12
C THR A 103 -39.50 -42.88 -7.51
N LEU A 104 -40.24 -43.96 -7.77
CA LEU A 104 -40.97 -44.14 -9.05
C LEU A 104 -42.15 -43.16 -9.19
N HIS A 105 -42.71 -42.72 -8.07
CA HIS A 105 -43.84 -41.81 -8.00
C HIS A 105 -43.44 -40.55 -7.23
N PRO A 106 -42.97 -39.49 -7.92
CA PRO A 106 -42.71 -38.20 -7.29
C PRO A 106 -44.03 -37.48 -6.98
N ASP A 107 -44.07 -36.73 -5.87
CA ASP A 107 -45.25 -35.94 -5.49
C ASP A 107 -45.49 -34.76 -6.43
N ILE A 108 -44.42 -34.21 -7.03
CA ILE A 108 -44.48 -33.06 -7.93
C ILE A 108 -43.62 -33.34 -9.16
N ILE A 109 -44.20 -33.14 -10.35
CA ILE A 109 -43.49 -33.21 -11.64
C ILE A 109 -43.56 -31.82 -12.26
N THR A 110 -42.41 -31.14 -12.35
CA THR A 110 -42.30 -29.84 -13.03
C THR A 110 -41.69 -30.03 -14.41
N ARG A 111 -42.40 -29.58 -15.45
CA ARG A 111 -41.88 -29.58 -16.83
C ARG A 111 -41.12 -28.29 -17.09
N HIS A 112 -39.83 -28.41 -17.39
CA HIS A 112 -39.02 -27.29 -17.87
C HIS A 112 -38.96 -27.35 -19.39
N VAL A 113 -39.65 -26.42 -20.05
CA VAL A 113 -39.59 -26.25 -21.50
C VAL A 113 -38.64 -25.11 -21.84
N LEU A 114 -37.83 -25.29 -22.88
CA LEU A 114 -36.98 -24.24 -23.41
C LEU A 114 -37.79 -23.41 -24.39
N ILE A 115 -37.83 -22.09 -24.14
CA ILE A 115 -38.45 -21.12 -25.06
C ILE A 115 -37.44 -20.67 -26.11
N HIS A 116 -36.15 -20.69 -25.77
CA HIS A 116 -35.05 -20.27 -26.62
C HIS A 116 -33.96 -21.34 -26.62
N CYS A 117 -33.30 -21.52 -27.76
CA CYS A 117 -32.14 -22.39 -27.88
C CYS A 117 -30.96 -21.84 -27.05
N PRO A 118 -30.31 -22.62 -26.16
CA PRO A 118 -29.19 -22.13 -25.36
C PRO A 118 -27.94 -21.78 -26.19
N ASP A 119 -27.82 -22.32 -27.40
CA ASP A 119 -26.64 -22.13 -28.25
C ASP A 119 -26.78 -20.94 -29.22
N CYS A 120 -27.98 -20.72 -29.77
CA CYS A 120 -28.21 -19.68 -30.78
C CYS A 120 -29.31 -18.67 -30.43
N ASN A 121 -29.98 -18.84 -29.28
CA ASN A 121 -31.02 -17.97 -28.74
C ASN A 121 -32.26 -17.75 -29.63
N ASN A 122 -32.41 -18.53 -30.70
CA ASN A 122 -33.63 -18.52 -31.51
C ASN A 122 -34.81 -19.11 -30.74
N THR A 123 -36.00 -18.59 -31.00
CA THR A 123 -37.26 -19.08 -30.44
C THR A 123 -37.52 -20.50 -30.91
N LEU A 124 -37.71 -21.41 -29.96
CA LEU A 124 -38.06 -22.80 -30.25
C LEU A 124 -39.58 -22.89 -30.43
N SER A 125 -40.03 -23.49 -31.54
CA SER A 125 -41.44 -23.80 -31.72
C SER A 125 -41.87 -24.84 -30.67
N PRO A 126 -43.08 -24.72 -30.10
CA PRO A 126 -43.61 -25.73 -29.19
C PRO A 126 -43.98 -26.99 -30.00
N GLU A 127 -43.01 -27.87 -30.19
CA GLU A 127 -43.23 -29.20 -30.78
C GLU A 127 -43.53 -30.23 -29.69
N PRO A 128 -44.33 -31.28 -30.01
CA PRO A 128 -44.59 -32.36 -29.08
C PRO A 128 -43.29 -33.12 -28.73
N LEU A 129 -43.19 -33.56 -27.48
CA LEU A 129 -42.06 -34.36 -26.99
C LEU A 129 -41.98 -35.69 -27.75
N ASN A 130 -40.95 -35.85 -28.58
CA ASN A 130 -40.71 -37.09 -29.34
C ASN A 130 -39.98 -38.18 -28.55
N GLY A 131 -39.52 -37.90 -27.33
CA GLY A 131 -38.86 -38.87 -26.46
C GLY A 131 -38.24 -38.22 -25.22
N VAL A 132 -37.90 -39.04 -24.23
CA VAL A 132 -37.17 -38.61 -23.02
C VAL A 132 -35.92 -39.46 -22.90
N VAL A 133 -34.75 -38.83 -22.95
CA VAL A 133 -33.48 -39.47 -22.60
C VAL A 133 -33.26 -39.25 -21.11
N LYS A 134 -33.37 -40.32 -20.33
CA LYS A 134 -32.97 -40.29 -18.92
C LYS A 134 -31.44 -40.26 -18.87
N ARG A 135 -30.87 -39.29 -18.17
CA ARG A 135 -29.46 -39.34 -17.76
C ARG A 135 -29.28 -40.35 -16.64
#